data_AF-A0A2D6JX54-F1
#
_entry.id   AF-A0A2D6JX54-F1
#
_cell.length_a   1.000
_cell.length_b   1.000
_cell.length_c   1.000
_cell.angle_alpha   90.00
_cell.angle_beta   90.00
_cell.angle_gamma   90.00
#
_symmetry.space_group_name_H-M   'P 1'
#
loop_
_entity.id
_entity.type
_entity.pdbx_description
1 polymer ?
#
loop_
_entity_poly.entity_id
_entity_poly.type
_entity_poly.pdbx_seq_one_letter_code
_entity_poly.pdbx_strand_id
1 'polypeptide(L)'
;MYIETGNATEAYRLSYNAENMKVTTIMPKASKMLIQDKIEARIKSLQQVHQQRHMITVENLTERLTRAEMLAHEERHPGAVVSAVMGIARIHGCDKQIVSNDPENPLPSAINVIIVD
;
A
#
# COMPACT_ATOMS: atom_id res chain seq x y z
N MET A 1 14.40 7.40 -0.41
CA MET A 1 14.49 5.93 -0.55
C MET A 1 13.10 5.38 -0.88
N TYR A 2 12.84 4.93 -2.11
CA TYR A 2 11.49 4.52 -2.56
C TYR A 2 10.93 3.29 -1.85
N ILE A 3 11.81 2.36 -1.46
CA ILE A 3 11.45 1.13 -0.76
C ILE A 3 10.88 1.40 0.65
N GLU A 4 11.32 2.49 1.30
CA GLU A 4 10.86 2.86 2.64
C GLU A 4 9.61 3.75 2.61
N THR A 5 9.52 4.68 1.66
CA THR A 5 8.39 5.62 1.59
C THR A 5 7.17 5.05 0.86
N GLY A 6 7.35 4.06 -0.03
CA GLY A 6 6.28 3.55 -0.91
C GLY A 6 5.70 4.61 -1.88
N ASN A 7 6.16 5.86 -1.78
CA ASN A 7 5.70 7.01 -2.53
C ASN A 7 6.83 7.54 -3.44
N ALA A 8 6.56 7.53 -4.74
CA ALA A 8 7.50 7.95 -5.78
C ALA A 8 7.93 9.42 -5.64
N THR A 9 6.96 10.28 -5.32
CA THR A 9 7.15 11.73 -5.22
C THR A 9 8.00 12.09 -4.00
N GLU A 10 7.73 11.47 -2.85
CA GLU A 10 8.58 11.64 -1.66
C GLU A 10 9.97 11.04 -1.85
N ALA A 11 10.06 9.87 -2.48
CA ALA A 11 11.35 9.28 -2.79
C ALA A 11 12.20 10.19 -3.67
N TYR A 12 11.58 10.87 -4.64
CA TYR A 12 12.25 11.84 -5.50
C TYR A 12 12.70 13.08 -4.72
N ARG A 13 11.87 13.63 -3.83
CA ARG A 13 12.22 14.79 -2.97
C ARG A 13 13.34 14.51 -1.98
N LEU A 14 13.44 13.27 -1.50
CA LEU A 14 14.52 12.86 -0.59
C LEU A 14 15.83 12.58 -1.34
N SER A 15 15.73 12.10 -2.59
CA SER A 15 16.92 11.72 -3.39
C SER A 15 17.52 12.91 -4.14
N TYR A 16 16.70 13.88 -4.52
CA TYR A 16 17.11 15.11 -5.16
C TYR A 16 16.70 16.26 -4.25
N ASN A 17 17.59 17.24 -4.00
CA ASN A 17 17.29 18.45 -3.25
C ASN A 17 16.25 19.33 -3.98
N ALA A 18 15.01 18.85 -4.02
CA ALA A 18 13.89 19.36 -4.78
C ALA A 18 12.89 20.08 -3.87
N GLU A 19 13.33 20.54 -2.70
CA GLU A 19 12.50 21.24 -1.71
C GLU A 19 11.80 22.47 -2.29
N ASN A 20 12.45 23.14 -3.25
CA ASN A 20 11.93 24.32 -3.94
C ASN A 20 11.17 24.01 -5.25
N MET A 21 10.99 22.74 -5.62
CA MET A 21 10.28 22.36 -6.84
C MET A 21 8.77 22.18 -6.59
N LYS A 22 7.94 22.64 -7.54
CA LYS A 22 6.48 22.43 -7.48
C LYS A 22 6.13 20.95 -7.64
N VAL A 23 5.13 20.47 -6.88
CA VAL A 23 4.65 19.08 -6.93
C VAL A 23 4.25 18.64 -8.34
N THR A 24 3.61 19.54 -9.10
CA THR A 24 3.21 19.31 -10.50
C THR A 24 4.38 19.03 -11.44
N THR A 25 5.59 19.46 -11.09
CA THR A 25 6.83 19.15 -11.82
C THR A 25 7.49 17.87 -11.31
N ILE A 26 7.36 17.57 -10.02
CA ILE A 26 7.98 16.40 -9.38
C ILE A 26 7.26 15.11 -9.78
N MET A 27 5.92 15.08 -9.73
CA MET A 27 5.13 13.87 -10.02
C MET A 27 5.46 13.22 -11.38
N PRO A 28 5.47 13.94 -12.52
CA PRO A 28 5.81 13.32 -13.81
C PRO A 28 7.27 12.88 -13.89
N LYS A 29 8.20 13.58 -13.21
CA LYS A 29 9.62 13.18 -13.14
C LYS A 29 9.82 11.92 -12.31
N ALA A 30 9.14 11.84 -11.16
CA ALA A 30 9.15 10.67 -10.29
C ALA A 30 8.55 9.44 -10.99
N SER A 31 7.43 9.61 -11.69
CA SER A 31 6.81 8.55 -12.49
C SER A 31 7.73 8.06 -13.62
N LYS A 32 8.31 8.98 -14.40
CA LYS A 32 9.31 8.62 -15.44
C LYS A 32 10.53 7.89 -14.87
N MET A 33 10.98 8.28 -13.69
CA MET A 33 12.11 7.65 -13.01
C MET A 33 11.77 6.21 -12.59
N LEU A 34 10.56 5.95 -12.10
CA LEU A 34 10.14 4.59 -11.72
C LEU A 34 10.00 3.64 -12.91
N ILE A 35 9.56 4.16 -14.06
CA ILE A 35 9.35 3.38 -15.30
C ILE A 35 10.69 3.10 -16.00
N GLN A 36 11.79 3.72 -15.59
CA GLN A 36 13.10 3.45 -16.20
C GLN A 36 13.56 2.03 -15.87
N ASP A 37 13.73 1.18 -16.88
CA ASP A 37 14.00 -0.27 -16.76
C ASP A 37 15.07 -0.64 -15.72
N LYS A 38 16.13 0.17 -15.60
CA LYS A 38 17.22 -0.04 -14.63
C LYS A 38 16.75 0.10 -13.17
N ILE A 39 15.85 1.05 -12.92
CA ILE A 39 15.32 1.34 -11.59
C ILE A 39 14.27 0.30 -11.22
N GLU A 40 13.40 -0.07 -12.15
CA GLU A 40 12.44 -1.17 -11.96
C GLU A 40 13.17 -2.50 -11.65
N ALA A 41 14.19 -2.85 -12.44
CA ALA A 41 14.99 -4.05 -12.21
C ALA A 41 15.69 -4.01 -10.84
N ARG A 42 16.16 -2.84 -10.41
CA ARG A 42 16.80 -2.67 -9.10
C ARG A 42 15.81 -2.83 -7.94
N ILE A 43 14.61 -2.28 -8.06
CA ILE A 43 13.54 -2.44 -7.06
C ILE A 43 13.15 -3.92 -6.96
N LYS A 44 12.91 -4.59 -8.10
CA LYS A 44 12.61 -6.03 -8.14
C LYS A 44 13.72 -6.87 -7.53
N SER A 45 14.98 -6.59 -7.84
CA SER A 45 16.13 -7.29 -7.25
C SER A 45 16.21 -7.10 -5.73
N LEU A 46 15.99 -5.88 -5.22
CA LEU A 46 15.99 -5.61 -3.79
C LEU A 46 14.81 -6.28 -3.07
N GLN A 47 13.62 -6.28 -3.69
CA GLN A 47 12.46 -7.01 -3.19
C GLN A 47 12.72 -8.51 -3.16
N GLN A 48 13.34 -9.08 -4.21
CA GLN A 48 13.73 -10.49 -4.24
C GLN A 48 14.74 -10.84 -3.16
N VAL A 49 15.77 -10.01 -2.91
CA VAL A 49 16.74 -10.22 -1.83
C VAL A 49 16.04 -10.19 -0.45
N HIS A 50 15.09 -9.27 -0.26
CA HIS A 50 14.28 -9.21 0.97
C HIS A 50 13.39 -10.44 1.12
N GLN A 51 12.73 -10.88 0.05
CA GLN A 51 11.91 -12.09 0.02
C GLN A 51 12.74 -13.33 0.33
N GLN A 52 13.94 -13.47 -0.25
CA GLN A 52 14.83 -14.61 0.00
C GLN A 52 15.36 -14.62 1.44
N ARG A 53 15.72 -13.46 2.01
CA ARG A 53 16.21 -13.37 3.39
C ARG A 53 15.16 -13.72 4.44
N HIS A 54 13.90 -13.38 4.19
CA HIS A 54 12.84 -13.51 5.18
C HIS A 54 11.82 -14.60 4.87
N MET A 55 11.86 -15.23 3.68
CA MET A 55 10.89 -16.22 3.20
C MET A 55 9.43 -15.75 3.34
N ILE A 56 9.20 -14.44 3.31
CA ILE A 56 7.88 -13.84 3.41
C ILE A 56 7.32 -13.73 1.99
N THR A 57 6.44 -14.65 1.63
CA THR A 57 5.61 -14.57 0.42
C THR A 57 4.19 -14.17 0.79
N VAL A 58 3.41 -13.75 -0.23
CA VAL A 58 1.98 -13.47 -0.05
C VAL A 58 1.26 -14.73 0.46
N GLU A 59 1.56 -15.90 -0.11
CA GLU A 59 0.97 -17.17 0.30
C GLU A 59 1.28 -17.48 1.77
N ASN A 60 2.53 -17.31 2.21
CA ASN A 60 2.94 -17.55 3.59
C ASN A 60 2.22 -16.60 4.57
N LEU A 61 2.12 -15.31 4.24
CA LEU A 61 1.40 -14.36 5.07
C LEU A 61 -0.10 -14.67 5.15
N THR A 62 -0.71 -15.04 4.02
CA THR A 62 -2.12 -15.44 3.98
C THR A 62 -2.34 -16.68 4.86
N GLU A 63 -1.52 -17.72 4.75
CA GLU A 63 -1.62 -18.92 5.59
C GLU A 63 -1.52 -18.58 7.09
N ARG A 64 -0.54 -17.74 7.46
CA ARG A 64 -0.34 -17.32 8.85
C ARG A 64 -1.53 -16.54 9.39
N LEU A 65 -2.12 -15.64 8.60
CA LEU A 65 -3.29 -14.87 8.99
C LEU A 65 -4.53 -15.77 9.11
N THR A 66 -4.74 -16.71 8.19
CA THR A 66 -5.84 -17.68 8.28
C THR A 66 -5.71 -18.57 9.51
N ARG A 67 -4.49 -19.00 9.87
CA ARG A 67 -4.26 -19.74 11.12
C ARG A 67 -4.58 -18.90 12.36
N ALA A 68 -4.19 -17.62 12.37
CA ALA A 68 -4.51 -16.70 13.45
C ALA A 68 -6.02 -16.43 13.55
N GLU A 69 -6.72 -16.34 12.41
CA GLU A 69 -8.17 -16.22 12.34
C GLU A 69 -8.87 -17.44 12.98
N MET A 70 -8.44 -18.66 12.62
CA MET A 70 -8.99 -19.89 13.20
C MET A 70 -8.80 -19.95 14.72
N LEU A 71 -7.58 -19.66 15.21
CA LEU A 71 -7.28 -19.58 16.64
C LEU A 71 -8.14 -18.53 17.36
N ALA A 72 -8.27 -17.34 16.78
CA ALA A 72 -9.11 -16.28 17.35
C ALA A 72 -10.60 -16.66 17.38
N HIS A 73 -11.06 -17.42 16.39
CA HIS A 73 -12.42 -17.96 16.35
C HIS A 73 -12.65 -18.99 17.46
N GLU A 74 -11.71 -19.91 17.66
CA GLU A 74 -11.74 -20.91 18.74
C GLU A 74 -11.72 -20.26 20.14
N GLU A 75 -10.89 -19.24 20.33
CA GLU A 75 -10.81 -18.47 21.58
C GLU A 75 -11.98 -17.48 21.79
N ARG A 76 -12.97 -17.48 20.88
CA ARG A 76 -14.13 -16.58 20.90
C ARG A 76 -13.74 -15.10 21.00
N HIS A 77 -12.70 -14.72 20.28
CA HIS A 77 -12.18 -13.35 20.23
C HIS A 77 -12.51 -12.68 18.88
N PRO A 78 -13.76 -12.23 18.66
CA PRO A 78 -14.24 -11.78 17.35
C PRO A 78 -13.47 -10.56 16.80
N GLY A 79 -12.93 -9.69 17.66
CA GLY A 79 -12.12 -8.54 17.23
C GLY A 79 -10.81 -8.95 16.53
N ALA A 80 -10.18 -10.04 16.98
CA ALA A 80 -8.98 -10.57 16.35
C ALA A 80 -9.29 -11.28 15.02
N VAL A 81 -10.45 -11.96 14.92
CA VAL A 81 -10.95 -12.53 13.66
C VAL A 81 -11.11 -11.44 12.61
N VAL A 82 -11.81 -10.35 12.93
CA VAL A 82 -11.99 -9.21 12.00
C VAL A 82 -10.66 -8.61 11.58
N SER A 83 -9.72 -8.48 12.53
CA SER A 83 -8.38 -7.94 12.24
C SER A 83 -7.60 -8.84 11.28
N ALA A 84 -7.70 -10.16 11.42
CA ALA A 84 -7.07 -11.12 10.52
C ALA A 84 -7.68 -11.08 9.12
N VAL A 85 -9.02 -11.07 9.01
CA VAL A 85 -9.75 -10.95 7.73
C VAL A 85 -9.38 -9.66 7.01
N MET A 86 -9.34 -8.53 7.71
CA MET A 86 -8.91 -7.26 7.13
C MET A 86 -7.43 -7.28 6.72
N GLY A 87 -6.57 -8.00 7.45
CA GLY A 87 -5.18 -8.24 7.07
C GLY A 87 -5.06 -8.98 5.73
N ILE A 88 -5.85 -10.03 5.55
CA ILE A 88 -5.95 -10.79 4.29
C ILE A 88 -6.43 -9.86 3.16
N ALA A 89 -7.52 -9.13 3.39
CA ALA A 89 -8.08 -8.19 2.42
C ALA A 89 -7.06 -7.13 1.94
N ARG A 90 -6.24 -6.58 2.85
CA ARG A 90 -5.16 -5.64 2.51
C ARG A 90 -4.08 -6.27 1.63
N ILE A 91 -3.62 -7.47 1.96
CA ILE A 91 -2.56 -8.16 1.20
C ILE A 91 -3.04 -8.49 -0.21
N HIS A 92 -4.30 -8.89 -0.38
CA HIS A 92 -4.89 -9.16 -1.69
C HIS A 92 -5.36 -7.88 -2.42
N GLY A 93 -5.26 -6.71 -1.80
CA GLY A 93 -5.59 -5.43 -2.40
C GLY A 93 -7.08 -5.13 -2.50
N CYS A 94 -7.93 -5.86 -1.77
CA CYS A 94 -9.39 -5.63 -1.69
C CYS A 94 -9.76 -4.39 -0.85
N ASP A 95 -8.85 -3.92 0.00
CA ASP A 95 -9.03 -2.76 0.89
C ASP A 95 -8.51 -1.43 0.29
N LYS A 96 -8.24 -1.40 -1.03
CA LYS A 96 -7.71 -0.19 -1.67
C LYS A 96 -8.81 0.85 -1.85
N GLN A 97 -8.72 1.94 -1.10
CA GLN A 97 -9.52 3.12 -1.37
C GLN A 97 -9.06 3.77 -2.68
N ILE A 98 -9.96 3.82 -3.67
CA ILE A 98 -9.72 4.60 -4.89
C ILE A 98 -9.89 6.07 -4.50
N VAL A 99 -8.78 6.78 -4.33
CA VAL A 99 -8.80 8.24 -4.15
C VAL A 99 -8.65 8.86 -5.53
N SER A 100 -9.78 9.21 -6.16
CA SER A 100 -9.77 10.09 -7.33
C SER A 100 -9.62 11.53 -6.85
N ASN A 101 -8.57 12.21 -7.29
CA ASN A 101 -8.39 13.65 -7.11
C ASN A 101 -8.74 14.41 -8.40
N ASP A 102 -9.64 13.85 -9.21
CA ASP A 102 -10.16 14.48 -10.42
C ASP A 102 -11.06 15.66 -10.02
N PRO A 103 -10.68 16.92 -10.32
CA PRO A 103 -11.51 18.07 -9.99
C PRO A 103 -12.81 18.13 -10.79
N GLU A 104 -12.91 17.42 -11.92
CA GLU A 104 -14.13 17.36 -12.75
C GLU A 104 -15.04 16.18 -12.37
N ASN A 105 -14.51 15.15 -11.69
CA ASN A 105 -15.29 13.99 -11.27
C ASN A 105 -14.86 13.49 -9.88
N PRO A 106 -15.11 14.28 -8.81
CA PRO A 106 -14.79 13.87 -7.45
C PRO A 106 -15.64 12.63 -7.09
N LEU A 107 -14.98 11.57 -6.62
CA LEU A 107 -15.71 10.47 -6.00
C LEU A 107 -16.49 11.02 -4.80
N PRO A 108 -17.75 10.59 -4.56
CA PRO A 108 -18.56 11.13 -3.49
C PRO A 108 -17.88 10.88 -2.14
N SER A 109 -17.23 11.91 -1.61
CA SER A 109 -16.52 11.90 -0.33
C SER A 109 -17.44 12.15 0.86
N ALA A 110 -18.76 12.14 0.65
CA ALA A 110 -19.76 12.37 1.69
C ALA A 110 -20.55 11.09 1.97
N ILE A 111 -20.27 10.47 3.11
CA ILE A 111 -21.18 9.50 3.72
C ILE A 111 -22.28 10.33 4.39
N ASN A 112 -23.46 10.40 3.76
CA ASN A 112 -24.63 11.00 4.40
C ASN A 112 -25.14 10.06 5.50
N VAL A 113 -24.82 10.36 6.76
CA VAL A 113 -25.48 9.72 7.91
C VAL A 113 -26.78 10.47 8.16
N ILE A 114 -27.91 9.86 7.78
CA ILE A 114 -29.23 10.36 8.13
C ILE A 114 -29.57 9.74 9.49
N ILE A 115 -29.62 10.55 10.54
CA ILE A 115 -30.22 10.11 11.80
C ILE A 115 -31.73 10.18 11.59
N VAL A 116 -32.39 9.02 11.61
CA VAL A 116 -33.85 8.93 11.65
C VAL A 116 -34.21 8.93 13.14
N ASP A 117 -34.92 9.96 13.59
CA ASP A 117 -35.54 10.03 14.92
C ASP A 117 -36.60 8.92 15.11
#